data_AF-A0A1Y1Y5I1-F1
#
_entry.id   AF-A0A1Y1Y5I1-F1
#
_cell.length_a   1.000
_cell.length_b   1.000
_cell.length_c   1.000
_cell.angle_alpha   90.00
_cell.angle_beta   90.00
_cell.angle_gamma   90.00
#
_symmetry.space_group_name_H-M   'P 1'
#
loop_
_entity.id
_entity.type
_entity.pdbx_description
1 polymer ?
#
loop_
_entity_poly.entity_id
_entity_poly.type
_entity_poly.pdbx_seq_one_letter_code
_entity_poly.pdbx_strand_id
1 'polypeptide(L)'
;QWKSILRELGVFKTICQADAKSVLEVTNQLKLHADGCLILLDGILFDLRDVESHQSRTRTKDNSSQAVSRAKNILIIPLPVRLGMLGNLEFFKQFRRLLWYTGVYFDINFDTRIWTPDDRGVFDRSEILVNGLTSLSNFHNMLCKALKHFGREDEEMGWATVRYATQFHLDVVQTKHHRQFPDLLAIALILERNGREDIRKAMVQHLYETATQTLLDHDVRRHIFETLINLPLDLKGDLYVAFDTFCRQLWRLRAGNDRIKAYYSYNQAGSPRTSPGRFYELFHGESLPNIQEVLRQVDARFAHLDHARFCLWQTAIRYLLVERNQYQEAEIVCRSLLSSLGTVYHSVEYFQQRRQLNVDICLSLYLLGCAQELLGKLIEAMRTFQRCVDLRTLIARNIWDPPRWDALEK
;
A
#
# COMPACT_ATOMS: atom_id res chain seq x y z
N GLN A 1 31.08 -24.71 3.83
CA GLN A 1 30.38 -24.81 2.53
C GLN A 1 29.51 -23.59 2.23
N TRP A 2 28.49 -23.24 3.05
CA TRP A 2 27.60 -22.09 2.77
C TRP A 2 28.29 -20.74 2.50
N LYS A 3 29.38 -20.41 3.19
CA LYS A 3 30.14 -19.17 2.92
C LYS A 3 30.78 -19.14 1.52
N SER A 4 31.13 -20.28 0.93
CA SER A 4 31.68 -20.35 -0.44
C SER A 4 30.56 -20.13 -1.45
N ILE A 5 29.45 -20.84 -1.27
CA ILE A 5 28.25 -20.74 -2.12
C ILE A 5 27.71 -19.31 -2.13
N LEU A 6 27.59 -18.67 -0.96
CA LEU A 6 27.17 -17.27 -0.87
C LEU A 6 28.16 -16.34 -1.59
N ARG A 7 29.48 -16.59 -1.50
CA ARG A 7 30.50 -15.81 -2.21
C ARG A 7 30.44 -16.00 -3.73
N GLU A 8 30.16 -17.21 -4.19
CA GLU A 8 29.96 -17.56 -5.61
C GLU A 8 28.69 -16.89 -6.17
N LEU A 9 27.63 -16.83 -5.37
CA LEU A 9 26.38 -16.10 -5.66
C LEU A 9 26.48 -14.58 -5.44
N GLY A 10 27.67 -14.06 -5.10
CA GLY A 10 27.88 -12.63 -4.88
C GLY A 10 27.33 -12.06 -3.56
N VAL A 11 26.82 -12.90 -2.65
CA VAL A 11 26.26 -12.50 -1.36
C VAL A 11 27.35 -12.41 -0.27
N PHE A 12 27.59 -11.21 0.24
CA PHE A 12 28.58 -10.94 1.28
C PHE A 12 27.95 -10.50 2.59
N LYS A 13 28.38 -11.11 3.69
CA LYS A 13 27.95 -10.74 5.06
C LYS A 13 28.48 -9.37 5.51
N THR A 14 29.54 -8.87 4.88
CA THR A 14 30.25 -7.65 5.26
C THR A 14 30.25 -6.66 4.10
N ILE A 15 29.92 -5.41 4.39
CA ILE A 15 30.13 -4.29 3.47
C ILE A 15 31.63 -4.12 3.21
N CYS A 16 32.02 -3.83 1.97
CA CYS A 16 33.42 -3.49 1.68
C CYS A 16 33.63 -1.97 1.78
N GLN A 17 34.88 -1.53 1.83
CA GLN A 17 35.21 -0.11 2.00
C GLN A 17 34.68 0.76 0.85
N ALA A 18 34.71 0.25 -0.39
CA ALA A 18 34.18 0.96 -1.56
C ALA A 18 32.66 1.16 -1.44
N ASP A 19 31.91 0.09 -1.16
CA ASP A 19 30.45 0.16 -0.95
C ASP A 19 30.09 1.12 0.19
N ALA A 20 30.81 1.03 1.31
CA ALA A 20 30.59 1.90 2.46
C ALA A 20 30.81 3.37 2.10
N LYS A 21 31.86 3.67 1.33
CA LYS A 21 32.12 5.03 0.84
C LYS A 21 31.01 5.50 -0.10
N SER A 22 30.59 4.70 -1.08
CA SER A 22 29.52 5.05 -2.00
C SER A 22 28.17 5.27 -1.31
N VAL A 23 27.81 4.41 -0.35
CA VAL A 23 26.60 4.60 0.47
C VAL A 23 26.67 5.93 1.21
N LEU A 24 27.78 6.21 1.90
CA LEU A 24 27.95 7.43 2.69
C LEU A 24 27.98 8.69 1.83
N GLU A 25 28.56 8.63 0.62
CA GLU A 25 28.50 9.74 -0.33
C GLU A 25 27.06 10.08 -0.71
N VAL A 26 26.26 9.07 -1.08
CA VAL A 26 24.85 9.28 -1.48
C VAL A 26 24.00 9.72 -0.29
N THR A 27 24.14 9.10 0.89
CA THR A 27 23.35 9.49 2.07
C THR A 27 23.69 10.90 2.54
N ASN A 28 24.96 11.32 2.47
CA ASN A 28 25.37 12.68 2.82
C ASN A 28 24.84 13.72 1.81
N GLN A 29 24.89 13.42 0.51
CA GLN A 29 24.33 14.29 -0.53
C GLN A 29 22.82 14.49 -0.34
N LEU A 30 22.10 13.42 0.01
CA LEU A 30 20.66 13.45 0.26
C LEU A 30 20.28 13.89 1.68
N LYS A 31 21.26 14.19 2.54
CA LYS A 31 21.08 14.55 3.95
C LYS A 31 20.21 13.54 4.72
N LEU A 32 20.39 12.25 4.44
CA LEU A 32 19.62 11.16 5.06
C LEU A 32 20.23 10.76 6.41
N HIS A 33 19.35 10.51 7.38
CA HIS A 33 19.71 9.93 8.66
C HIS A 33 19.60 8.40 8.61
N ALA A 34 20.27 7.71 9.55
CA ALA A 34 20.28 6.25 9.65
C ALA A 34 18.88 5.62 9.83
N ASP A 35 17.98 6.34 10.50
CA ASP A 35 16.58 5.96 10.70
C ASP A 35 15.64 6.47 9.58
N GLY A 36 16.13 7.33 8.70
CA GLY A 36 15.36 7.95 7.62
C GLY A 36 15.47 7.28 6.25
N CYS A 37 16.13 6.13 6.15
CA CYS A 37 16.28 5.40 4.90
C CYS A 37 16.45 3.89 5.09
N LEU A 38 16.17 3.12 4.04
CA LEU A 38 16.57 1.72 3.92
C LEU A 38 17.74 1.62 2.96
N ILE A 39 18.77 0.88 3.33
CA ILE A 39 19.96 0.65 2.51
C ILE A 39 20.02 -0.84 2.21
N LEU A 40 19.85 -1.19 0.95
CA LEU A 40 19.96 -2.57 0.49
C LEU A 40 21.18 -2.73 -0.39
N LEU A 41 22.02 -3.71 -0.06
CA LEU A 41 23.14 -4.15 -0.92
C LEU A 41 22.80 -5.54 -1.42
N ASP A 42 22.64 -5.68 -2.73
CA ASP A 42 22.24 -6.92 -3.39
C ASP A 42 20.96 -7.51 -2.76
N GLY A 43 20.00 -6.65 -2.41
CA GLY A 43 18.71 -7.02 -1.80
C GLY A 43 18.73 -7.23 -0.29
N ILE A 44 19.89 -7.17 0.37
CA ILE A 44 20.01 -7.39 1.82
C ILE A 44 20.02 -6.04 2.54
N LEU A 45 19.17 -5.88 3.57
CA LEU A 45 19.14 -4.68 4.42
C LEU A 45 20.42 -4.55 5.27
N PHE A 46 21.02 -3.36 5.24
CA PHE A 46 22.14 -2.92 6.08
C PHE A 46 21.74 -1.74 6.96
N ASP A 47 22.32 -1.69 8.16
CA ASP A 47 22.21 -0.55 9.07
C ASP A 47 23.25 0.51 8.71
N LEU A 48 22.83 1.77 8.50
CA LEU A 48 23.76 2.87 8.20
C LEU A 48 24.81 3.05 9.31
N ARG A 49 24.47 2.78 10.57
CA ARG A 49 25.41 2.88 11.70
C ARG A 49 26.55 1.86 11.59
N ASP A 50 26.26 0.68 11.06
CA ASP A 50 27.28 -0.33 10.78
C ASP A 50 28.19 0.12 9.62
N VAL A 51 27.62 0.80 8.62
CA VAL A 51 28.38 1.38 7.50
C VAL A 51 29.32 2.50 7.98
N GLU A 52 28.82 3.43 8.79
CA GLU A 52 29.60 4.50 9.42
C GLU A 52 30.72 3.95 10.32
N SER A 53 30.39 2.94 11.14
CA SER A 53 31.35 2.25 12.01
C SER A 53 32.41 1.48 11.22
N HIS A 54 32.05 0.91 10.07
CA HIS A 54 33.01 0.24 9.20
C HIS A 54 34.00 1.25 8.59
N GLN A 55 33.51 2.38 8.09
CA GLN A 55 34.36 3.41 7.50
C GLN A 55 35.35 3.98 8.52
N SER A 56 34.91 4.28 9.74
CA SER A 56 35.78 4.81 10.81
C SER A 56 36.89 3.83 11.21
N ARG A 57 36.60 2.53 11.29
CA ARG A 57 37.58 1.46 11.58
C ARG A 57 38.57 1.21 10.44
N THR A 58 38.15 1.41 9.18
CA THR A 58 39.06 1.28 8.02
C THR A 58 39.96 2.49 7.83
N ARG A 59 39.53 3.71 8.20
CA ARG A 59 40.38 4.91 8.20
C ARG A 59 41.56 4.83 9.18
N THR A 60 41.44 4.02 10.23
CA THR A 60 42.50 3.81 11.24
C THR A 60 43.49 2.71 10.86
N LYS A 61 43.22 1.95 9.80
CA LYS A 61 44.14 0.95 9.25
C LYS A 61 44.63 1.45 7.89
N ASP A 62 45.77 2.13 7.88
CA ASP A 62 46.54 2.30 6.64
C ASP A 62 46.86 0.91 6.09
N ASN A 63 46.33 0.57 4.91
CA ASN A 63 46.92 -0.39 3.98
C ASN A 63 46.13 -0.50 2.66
N SER A 64 46.67 0.13 1.61
CA SER A 64 47.33 -0.53 0.45
C SER A 64 46.74 -1.81 -0.17
N SER A 65 45.46 -2.14 0.05
CA SER A 65 44.77 -3.16 -0.74
C SER A 65 43.75 -2.50 -1.64
N GLN A 66 44.03 -2.49 -2.95
CA GLN A 66 43.04 -2.17 -3.98
C GLN A 66 41.88 -3.16 -3.82
N ALA A 67 40.83 -2.73 -3.12
CA ALA A 67 39.61 -3.48 -3.00
C ALA A 67 38.99 -3.59 -4.41
N VAL A 68 38.84 -4.82 -4.89
CA VAL A 68 38.15 -5.14 -6.14
C VAL A 68 36.78 -4.44 -6.10
N SER A 69 36.62 -3.41 -6.93
CA SER A 69 35.33 -2.78 -7.18
C SER A 69 34.41 -3.84 -7.79
N ARG A 70 33.51 -4.39 -6.98
CA ARG A 70 32.38 -5.16 -7.50
C ARG A 70 31.23 -4.18 -7.65
N ALA A 71 30.62 -4.16 -8.83
CA ALA A 71 29.36 -3.46 -9.06
C ALA A 71 28.27 -4.19 -8.25
N LYS A 72 28.12 -3.83 -6.98
CA LYS A 72 26.96 -4.23 -6.18
C LYS A 72 25.78 -3.34 -6.53
N ASN A 73 24.59 -3.91 -6.52
CA ASN A 73 23.36 -3.14 -6.66
C ASN A 73 23.06 -2.48 -5.31
N ILE A 74 23.46 -1.21 -5.18
CA ILE A 74 23.16 -0.37 -4.02
C ILE A 74 21.80 0.28 -4.25
N LEU A 75 20.83 -0.05 -3.40
CA LEU A 75 19.51 0.57 -3.41
C LEU A 75 19.31 1.34 -2.09
N ILE A 76 19.20 2.67 -2.20
CA ILE A 76 18.92 3.57 -1.08
C ILE A 76 17.49 4.08 -1.23
N ILE A 77 16.67 3.84 -0.22
CA ILE A 77 15.24 4.17 -0.22
C ILE A 77 14.97 5.17 0.90
N PRO A 78 14.79 6.46 0.60
CA PRO A 78 14.38 7.45 1.60
C PRO A 78 13.01 7.10 2.18
N LEU A 79 12.88 7.13 3.50
CA LEU A 79 11.62 6.87 4.18
C LEU A 79 10.89 8.19 4.46
N PRO A 80 9.54 8.23 4.36
CA PRO A 80 8.75 9.38 4.78
C PRO A 80 8.63 9.48 6.32
N VAL A 81 9.20 8.51 7.05
CA VAL A 81 9.19 8.39 8.52
C VAL A 81 10.58 8.02 9.02
N ARG A 82 10.83 8.26 10.31
CA ARG A 82 12.05 7.79 10.98
C ARG A 82 11.78 6.45 11.68
N LEU A 83 12.38 5.37 11.17
CA LEU A 83 12.24 4.03 11.72
C LEU A 83 13.28 3.78 12.82
N GLY A 84 13.03 4.34 14.01
CA GLY A 84 13.96 4.26 15.15
C GLY A 84 14.24 2.82 15.63
N MET A 85 13.35 1.86 15.34
CA MET A 85 13.48 0.46 15.72
C MET A 85 14.59 -0.29 14.98
N LEU A 86 15.16 0.27 13.91
CA LEU A 86 16.27 -0.37 13.19
C LEU A 86 17.48 -0.65 14.09
N GLY A 87 17.63 0.07 15.22
CA GLY A 87 18.71 -0.19 16.18
C GLY A 87 18.50 -1.41 17.07
N ASN A 88 17.29 -1.95 17.12
CA ASN A 88 17.00 -3.16 17.86
C ASN A 88 17.39 -4.38 17.00
N LEU A 89 18.30 -5.20 17.52
CA LEU A 89 18.85 -6.34 16.78
C LEU A 89 17.80 -7.38 16.38
N GLU A 90 16.82 -7.66 17.25
CA GLU A 90 15.80 -8.66 16.95
C GLU A 90 14.80 -8.14 15.91
N PHE A 91 14.34 -6.91 16.08
CA PHE A 91 13.54 -6.20 15.07
C PHE A 91 14.26 -6.20 13.70
N PHE A 92 15.52 -5.78 13.68
CA PHE A 92 16.31 -5.67 12.46
C PHE A 92 16.43 -7.00 11.74
N LYS A 93 16.65 -8.11 12.46
CA LYS A 93 16.71 -9.45 11.87
C LYS A 93 15.40 -9.85 11.20
N GLN A 94 14.27 -9.68 11.90
CA GLN A 94 12.97 -10.06 11.36
C GLN A 94 12.59 -9.16 10.19
N PHE A 95 12.80 -7.85 10.32
CA PHE A 95 12.50 -6.90 9.24
C PHE A 95 13.38 -7.14 8.01
N ARG A 96 14.67 -7.42 8.19
CA ARG A 96 15.55 -7.82 7.07
C ARG A 96 15.08 -9.10 6.38
N ARG A 97 14.63 -10.13 7.14
CA ARG A 97 14.04 -11.35 6.55
C ARG A 97 12.80 -11.01 5.73
N LEU A 98 11.91 -10.19 6.26
CA LEU A 98 10.71 -9.74 5.57
C LEU A 98 11.05 -9.05 4.24
N LEU A 99 11.95 -8.06 4.26
CA LEU A 99 12.36 -7.34 3.06
C LEU A 99 13.02 -8.26 2.02
N TRP A 100 13.91 -9.15 2.47
CA TRP A 100 14.59 -10.10 1.58
C TRP A 100 13.59 -11.00 0.84
N TYR A 101 12.73 -11.71 1.58
CA TYR A 101 11.77 -12.63 0.97
C TYR A 101 10.73 -11.89 0.12
N THR A 102 10.36 -10.66 0.50
CA THR A 102 9.47 -9.82 -0.32
C THR A 102 10.17 -9.40 -1.62
N GLY A 103 11.45 -9.05 -1.59
CA GLY A 103 12.24 -8.78 -2.80
C GLY A 103 12.24 -9.96 -3.76
N VAL A 104 12.57 -11.16 -3.26
CA VAL A 104 12.54 -12.41 -4.04
C VAL A 104 11.15 -12.69 -4.59
N TYR A 105 10.10 -12.48 -3.78
CA TYR A 105 8.72 -12.63 -4.23
C TYR A 105 8.39 -11.68 -5.39
N PHE A 106 8.82 -10.42 -5.32
CA PHE A 106 8.62 -9.45 -6.40
C PHE A 106 9.36 -9.88 -7.68
N ASP A 107 10.63 -10.25 -7.56
CA ASP A 107 11.44 -10.68 -8.71
C ASP A 107 10.81 -11.89 -9.40
N ILE A 108 10.43 -12.93 -8.63
CA ILE A 108 9.78 -14.14 -9.19
C ILE A 108 8.50 -13.78 -9.95
N ASN A 109 7.62 -12.94 -9.40
CA ASN A 109 6.33 -12.65 -10.06
C ASN A 109 6.47 -11.78 -11.31
N PHE A 110 7.43 -10.85 -11.32
CA PHE A 110 7.75 -10.11 -12.54
C PHE A 110 8.42 -11.01 -13.60
N ASP A 111 9.41 -11.82 -13.21
CA ASP A 111 10.17 -12.67 -14.13
C ASP A 111 9.31 -13.79 -14.73
N THR A 112 8.37 -14.32 -13.95
CA THR A 112 7.38 -15.32 -14.42
C THR A 112 6.15 -14.70 -15.08
N ARG A 113 6.13 -13.37 -15.28
CA ARG A 113 5.04 -12.61 -15.93
C ARG A 113 3.66 -12.80 -15.28
N ILE A 114 3.64 -13.11 -13.98
CA ILE A 114 2.41 -13.09 -13.19
C ILE A 114 1.90 -11.65 -13.10
N TRP A 115 2.81 -10.72 -12.83
CA TRP A 115 2.53 -9.28 -12.86
C TRP A 115 2.91 -8.70 -14.22
N THR A 116 1.96 -8.71 -15.13
CA THR A 116 2.09 -8.17 -16.48
C THR A 116 1.07 -7.07 -16.71
N PRO A 117 1.38 -6.03 -17.51
CA PRO A 117 0.39 -5.04 -17.89
C PRO A 117 -0.68 -5.65 -18.81
N ASP A 118 -1.90 -5.13 -18.73
CA ASP A 118 -2.93 -5.28 -19.75
C ASP A 118 -2.62 -4.44 -21.01
N ASP A 119 -3.49 -4.48 -22.01
CA ASP A 119 -3.34 -3.72 -23.26
C ASP A 119 -3.30 -2.20 -23.05
N ARG A 120 -3.76 -1.72 -21.88
CA ARG A 120 -3.73 -0.30 -21.51
C ARG A 120 -2.44 0.05 -20.76
N GLY A 121 -1.57 -0.91 -20.45
CA GLY A 121 -0.36 -0.69 -19.66
C GLY A 121 -0.60 -0.70 -18.14
N VAL A 122 -1.74 -1.21 -17.66
CA VAL A 122 -2.08 -1.32 -16.24
C VAL A 122 -1.80 -2.73 -15.76
N PHE A 123 -0.99 -2.88 -14.73
CA PHE A 123 -0.62 -4.20 -14.19
C PHE A 123 -1.72 -4.78 -13.29
N ASP A 124 -1.63 -6.10 -13.11
CA ASP A 124 -2.42 -6.89 -12.16
C ASP A 124 -3.93 -6.79 -12.40
N ARG A 125 -4.30 -6.89 -13.68
CA ARG A 125 -5.69 -6.85 -14.15
C ARG A 125 -6.23 -8.19 -14.62
N SER A 126 -5.46 -9.28 -14.46
CA SER A 126 -5.98 -10.62 -14.72
C SER A 126 -7.10 -10.97 -13.74
N GLU A 127 -8.06 -11.77 -14.18
CA GLU A 127 -9.22 -12.15 -13.34
C GLU A 127 -8.78 -12.77 -12.01
N ILE A 128 -7.75 -13.62 -12.04
CA ILE A 128 -7.17 -14.25 -10.85
C ILE A 128 -6.66 -13.21 -9.85
N LEU A 129 -5.92 -12.19 -10.32
CA LEU A 129 -5.35 -11.16 -9.46
C LEU A 129 -6.42 -10.20 -8.93
N VAL A 130 -7.41 -9.85 -9.77
CA VAL A 130 -8.56 -9.03 -9.37
C VAL A 130 -9.39 -9.76 -8.30
N ASN A 131 -9.64 -11.05 -8.46
CA ASN A 131 -10.35 -11.85 -7.45
C ASN A 131 -9.54 -11.95 -6.15
N GLY A 132 -8.23 -12.18 -6.25
CA GLY A 132 -7.35 -12.19 -5.08
C GLY A 132 -7.32 -10.87 -4.31
N LEU A 133 -7.25 -9.73 -5.01
CA LEU A 133 -7.36 -8.41 -4.38
C LEU A 133 -8.76 -8.17 -3.78
N THR A 134 -9.81 -8.69 -4.42
CA THR A 134 -11.18 -8.62 -3.91
C THR A 134 -11.32 -9.38 -2.59
N SER A 135 -10.83 -10.62 -2.50
CA SER A 135 -10.83 -11.39 -1.25
C SER A 135 -10.05 -10.69 -0.14
N LEU A 136 -8.88 -10.10 -0.45
CA LEU A 136 -8.09 -9.31 0.50
C LEU A 136 -8.83 -8.05 0.98
N SER A 137 -9.54 -7.37 0.08
CA SER A 137 -10.36 -6.21 0.40
C SER A 137 -11.55 -6.58 1.28
N ASN A 138 -12.22 -7.70 1.01
CA ASN A 138 -13.32 -8.20 1.81
C ASN A 138 -12.85 -8.61 3.20
N PHE A 139 -11.71 -9.28 3.29
CA PHE A 139 -11.07 -9.64 4.55
C PHE A 139 -10.79 -8.41 5.43
N HIS A 140 -10.12 -7.40 4.87
CA HIS A 140 -9.90 -6.11 5.53
C HIS A 140 -11.22 -5.48 6.01
N ASN A 141 -12.20 -5.38 5.12
CA ASN A 141 -13.46 -4.69 5.41
C ASN A 141 -14.27 -5.41 6.51
N MET A 142 -14.25 -6.73 6.55
CA MET A 142 -14.89 -7.51 7.62
C MET A 142 -14.21 -7.28 8.96
N LEU A 143 -12.89 -7.24 9.02
CA LEU A 143 -12.19 -6.92 10.27
C LEU A 143 -12.45 -5.49 10.73
N CYS A 144 -12.43 -4.51 9.82
CA CYS A 144 -12.84 -3.13 10.17
C CYS A 144 -14.29 -3.06 10.66
N LYS A 145 -15.20 -3.88 10.12
CA LYS A 145 -16.58 -3.98 10.60
C LYS A 145 -16.65 -4.60 12.00
N ALA A 146 -15.92 -5.69 12.24
CA ALA A 146 -15.83 -6.31 13.57
C ALA A 146 -15.35 -5.29 14.63
N LEU A 147 -14.32 -4.50 14.31
CA LEU A 147 -13.82 -3.44 15.19
C LEU A 147 -14.88 -2.38 15.51
N LYS A 148 -15.78 -2.06 14.58
CA LYS A 148 -16.91 -1.17 14.85
C LYS A 148 -17.93 -1.79 15.81
N HIS A 149 -18.20 -3.09 15.72
CA HIS A 149 -19.07 -3.78 16.68
C HIS A 149 -18.45 -3.77 18.08
N PHE A 150 -17.17 -4.11 18.19
CA PHE A 150 -16.45 -4.01 19.46
C PHE A 150 -16.45 -2.59 20.05
N GLY A 151 -16.27 -1.56 19.21
CA GLY A 151 -16.36 -0.16 19.64
C GLY A 151 -17.78 0.29 20.06
N ARG A 152 -18.82 -0.49 19.74
CA ARG A 152 -20.21 -0.30 20.20
C ARG A 152 -20.58 -1.26 21.34
N GLU A 153 -19.59 -1.95 21.93
CA GLU A 153 -19.78 -2.96 22.98
C GLU A 153 -20.60 -4.19 22.55
N ASP A 154 -20.70 -4.43 21.24
CA ASP A 154 -21.38 -5.58 20.64
C ASP A 154 -20.37 -6.71 20.36
N GLU A 155 -19.95 -7.39 21.42
CA GLU A 155 -18.94 -8.46 21.36
C GLU A 155 -19.40 -9.65 20.51
N GLU A 156 -20.68 -10.07 20.63
CA GLU A 156 -21.20 -11.23 19.92
C GLU A 156 -21.10 -11.04 18.40
N MET A 157 -21.59 -9.90 17.89
CA MET A 157 -21.52 -9.60 16.46
C MET A 157 -20.09 -9.32 15.99
N GLY A 158 -19.27 -8.70 16.85
CA GLY A 158 -17.85 -8.52 16.59
C GLY A 158 -17.16 -9.85 16.34
N TRP A 159 -17.29 -10.81 17.24
CA TRP A 159 -16.71 -12.15 17.09
C TRP A 159 -17.32 -12.96 15.95
N ALA A 160 -18.63 -12.85 15.71
CA ALA A 160 -19.27 -13.48 14.56
C ALA A 160 -18.67 -12.96 13.23
N THR A 161 -18.43 -11.65 13.14
CA THR A 161 -17.81 -11.01 11.98
C THR A 161 -16.34 -11.42 11.82
N VAL A 162 -15.58 -11.53 12.91
CA VAL A 162 -14.20 -12.06 12.87
C VAL A 162 -14.18 -13.49 12.33
N ARG A 163 -15.06 -14.37 12.83
CA ARG A 163 -15.14 -15.75 12.33
C ARG A 163 -15.47 -15.79 10.84
N TYR A 164 -16.41 -14.97 10.39
CA TYR A 164 -16.70 -14.85 8.96
C TYR A 164 -15.48 -14.36 8.15
N ALA A 165 -14.72 -13.40 8.67
CA ALA A 165 -13.50 -12.93 8.02
C ALA A 165 -12.46 -14.04 7.82
N THR A 166 -12.37 -15.02 8.73
CA THR A 166 -11.41 -16.13 8.59
C THR A 166 -11.64 -17.01 7.36
N GLN A 167 -12.85 -17.00 6.78
CA GLN A 167 -13.16 -17.73 5.55
C GLN A 167 -12.32 -17.25 4.35
N PHE A 168 -11.83 -16.01 4.38
CA PHE A 168 -10.97 -15.47 3.33
C PHE A 168 -9.50 -15.89 3.44
N HIS A 169 -9.08 -16.57 4.52
CA HIS A 169 -7.66 -16.88 4.73
C HIS A 169 -7.05 -17.72 3.60
N LEU A 170 -7.79 -18.71 3.08
CA LEU A 170 -7.32 -19.54 1.98
C LEU A 170 -7.04 -18.69 0.73
N ASP A 171 -8.00 -17.88 0.30
CA ASP A 171 -7.86 -16.99 -0.86
C ASP A 171 -6.72 -15.98 -0.65
N VAL A 172 -6.63 -15.41 0.56
CA VAL A 172 -5.60 -14.45 0.95
C VAL A 172 -4.21 -15.08 0.99
N VAL A 173 -4.09 -16.38 1.26
CA VAL A 173 -2.82 -17.11 1.19
C VAL A 173 -2.47 -17.45 -0.26
N GLN A 174 -3.45 -17.90 -1.03
CA GLN A 174 -3.23 -18.37 -2.41
C GLN A 174 -2.97 -17.24 -3.39
N THR A 175 -3.54 -16.05 -3.17
CA THR A 175 -3.35 -14.90 -4.05
C THR A 175 -1.88 -14.55 -4.22
N LYS A 176 -1.51 -14.19 -5.46
CA LYS A 176 -0.18 -13.70 -5.81
C LYS A 176 -0.16 -12.20 -6.06
N HIS A 177 -1.15 -11.47 -5.56
CA HIS A 177 -1.22 -10.02 -5.75
C HIS A 177 -0.06 -9.32 -5.04
N HIS A 178 0.58 -8.31 -5.66
CA HIS A 178 1.69 -7.53 -5.06
C HIS A 178 1.29 -6.83 -3.75
N ARG A 179 0.01 -6.45 -3.62
CA ARG A 179 -0.55 -5.86 -2.40
C ARG A 179 -0.77 -6.83 -1.24
N GLN A 180 -0.60 -8.15 -1.43
CA GLN A 180 -0.89 -9.17 -0.41
C GLN A 180 -0.27 -8.83 0.95
N PHE A 181 1.05 -8.69 1.00
CA PHE A 181 1.76 -8.47 2.26
C PHE A 181 1.67 -7.04 2.80
N PRO A 182 1.73 -5.98 1.97
CA PRO A 182 1.46 -4.62 2.44
C PRO A 182 0.08 -4.51 3.10
N ASP A 183 -0.98 -5.07 2.49
CA ASP A 183 -2.32 -5.00 3.05
C ASP A 183 -2.48 -5.89 4.29
N LEU A 184 -1.86 -7.07 4.35
CA LEU A 184 -1.83 -7.89 5.57
C LEU A 184 -1.17 -7.16 6.75
N LEU A 185 -0.06 -6.47 6.50
CA LEU A 185 0.61 -5.68 7.53
C LEU A 185 -0.23 -4.46 7.94
N ALA A 186 -0.96 -3.86 6.99
CA ALA A 186 -1.92 -2.80 7.30
C ALA A 186 -3.06 -3.29 8.20
N ILE A 187 -3.65 -4.45 7.90
CA ILE A 187 -4.68 -5.10 8.71
C ILE A 187 -4.16 -5.38 10.12
N ALA A 188 -2.95 -5.95 10.22
CA ALA A 188 -2.33 -6.25 11.50
C ALA A 188 -2.11 -4.97 12.34
N LEU A 189 -1.66 -3.88 11.73
CA LEU A 189 -1.51 -2.58 12.39
C LEU A 189 -2.87 -1.99 12.86
N ILE A 190 -3.93 -2.15 12.07
CA ILE A 190 -5.27 -1.69 12.46
C ILE A 190 -5.75 -2.45 13.71
N LEU A 191 -5.57 -3.77 13.75
CA LEU A 191 -5.93 -4.59 14.92
C LEU A 191 -5.14 -4.16 16.17
N GLU A 192 -3.82 -3.95 16.06
CA GLU A 192 -2.98 -3.46 17.16
C GLU A 192 -3.44 -2.10 17.69
N ARG A 193 -3.72 -1.15 16.79
CA ARG A 193 -4.20 0.19 17.17
C ARG A 193 -5.55 0.17 17.90
N ASN A 194 -6.34 -0.88 17.71
CA ASN A 194 -7.62 -1.07 18.38
C ASN A 194 -7.52 -2.03 19.59
N GLY A 195 -6.31 -2.33 20.07
CA GLY A 195 -6.10 -3.20 21.23
C GLY A 195 -6.47 -4.67 21.00
N ARG A 196 -6.56 -5.10 19.74
CA ARG A 196 -6.95 -6.47 19.35
C ARG A 196 -5.75 -7.32 18.92
N GLU A 197 -4.72 -7.31 19.76
CA GLU A 197 -3.53 -8.16 19.58
C GLU A 197 -3.91 -9.65 19.57
N ASP A 198 -4.94 -10.04 20.31
CA ASP A 198 -5.54 -11.37 20.33
C ASP A 198 -5.96 -11.83 18.92
N ILE A 199 -6.76 -11.01 18.23
CA ILE A 199 -7.21 -11.28 16.85
C ILE A 199 -6.01 -11.27 15.91
N ARG A 200 -5.09 -10.31 16.06
CA ARG A 200 -3.91 -10.24 15.18
C ARG A 200 -3.07 -11.51 15.28
N LYS A 201 -2.73 -11.96 16.49
CA LYS A 201 -1.93 -13.17 16.72
C LYS A 201 -2.60 -14.40 16.13
N ALA A 202 -3.90 -14.59 16.39
CA ALA A 202 -4.67 -15.68 15.82
C ALA A 202 -4.70 -15.62 14.28
N MET A 203 -4.87 -14.42 13.71
CA MET A 203 -4.88 -14.21 12.27
C MET A 203 -3.56 -14.60 11.62
N VAL A 204 -2.42 -14.06 12.07
CA VAL A 204 -1.12 -14.33 11.45
C VAL A 204 -0.70 -15.79 11.62
N GLN A 205 -1.07 -16.41 12.75
CA GLN A 205 -0.85 -17.84 12.99
C GLN A 205 -1.65 -18.71 12.00
N HIS A 206 -2.95 -18.46 11.86
CA HIS A 206 -3.80 -19.24 10.96
C HIS A 206 -3.42 -19.03 9.48
N LEU A 207 -3.01 -17.83 9.08
CA LEU A 207 -2.48 -17.56 7.73
C LEU A 207 -1.19 -18.34 7.47
N TYR A 208 -0.29 -18.42 8.43
CA TYR A 208 0.92 -19.23 8.32
C TYR A 208 0.62 -20.73 8.23
N GLU A 209 -0.27 -21.25 9.09
CA GLU A 209 -0.71 -22.65 9.03
C GLU A 209 -1.38 -22.98 7.69
N THR A 210 -2.23 -22.09 7.19
CA THR A 210 -2.84 -22.24 5.87
C THR A 210 -1.77 -22.23 4.77
N ALA A 211 -0.76 -21.35 4.87
CA ALA A 211 0.33 -21.28 3.91
C ALA A 211 1.20 -22.53 3.90
N THR A 212 1.47 -23.14 5.05
CA THR A 212 2.25 -24.38 5.12
C THR A 212 1.49 -25.58 4.57
N GLN A 213 0.16 -25.58 4.66
CA GLN A 213 -0.69 -26.65 4.13
C GLN A 213 -0.98 -26.54 2.63
N THR A 214 -0.98 -25.31 2.08
CA THR A 214 -1.50 -25.06 0.72
C THR A 214 -0.45 -24.60 -0.29
N LEU A 215 0.63 -23.97 0.16
CA LEU A 215 1.71 -23.52 -0.72
C LEU A 215 2.80 -24.58 -0.83
N LEU A 216 3.43 -24.65 -2.01
CA LEU A 216 4.58 -25.54 -2.25
C LEU A 216 5.71 -25.25 -1.25
N ASP A 217 6.50 -26.27 -0.92
CA ASP A 217 7.59 -26.16 0.07
C ASP A 217 8.64 -25.09 -0.26
N HIS A 218 8.85 -24.81 -1.54
CA HIS A 218 9.79 -23.81 -2.03
C HIS A 218 9.12 -22.45 -2.34
N ASP A 219 7.83 -22.29 -2.04
CA ASP A 219 7.15 -21.00 -2.21
C ASP A 219 7.64 -20.01 -1.15
N VAL A 220 8.30 -18.95 -1.61
CA VAL A 220 8.92 -17.92 -0.76
C VAL A 220 7.92 -17.25 0.19
N ARG A 221 6.63 -17.21 -0.17
CA ARG A 221 5.57 -16.63 0.65
C ARG A 221 5.42 -17.32 2.00
N ARG A 222 5.74 -18.62 2.11
CA ARG A 222 5.72 -19.34 3.39
C ARG A 222 6.62 -18.68 4.43
N HIS A 223 7.81 -18.21 4.02
CA HIS A 223 8.73 -17.51 4.90
C HIS A 223 8.28 -16.08 5.25
N ILE A 224 7.54 -15.43 4.35
CA ILE A 224 6.93 -14.13 4.63
C ILE A 224 5.86 -14.30 5.71
N PHE A 225 4.93 -15.26 5.55
CA PHE A 225 3.92 -15.58 6.57
C PHE A 225 4.54 -15.97 7.92
N GLU A 226 5.58 -16.78 7.92
CA GLU A 226 6.35 -17.13 9.13
C GLU A 226 6.91 -15.88 9.83
N THR A 227 7.47 -14.95 9.04
CA THR A 227 8.06 -13.71 9.58
C THR A 227 6.98 -12.82 10.20
N LEU A 228 5.77 -12.77 9.65
CA LEU A 228 4.66 -11.96 10.17
C LEU A 228 4.20 -12.39 11.58
N ILE A 229 4.42 -13.65 11.99
CA ILE A 229 4.11 -14.11 13.35
C ILE A 229 4.98 -13.37 14.38
N ASN A 230 6.27 -13.27 14.09
CA ASN A 230 7.29 -12.80 15.04
C ASN A 230 7.65 -11.33 14.85
N LEU A 231 7.04 -10.65 13.88
CA LEU A 231 7.36 -9.25 13.57
C LEU A 231 6.71 -8.31 14.60
N PRO A 232 7.49 -7.63 15.45
CA PRO A 232 6.94 -6.64 16.37
C PRO A 232 6.40 -5.45 15.56
N LEU A 233 5.14 -5.10 15.79
CA LEU A 233 4.50 -3.94 15.17
C LEU A 233 4.61 -2.72 16.07
N ASP A 234 4.79 -1.55 15.46
CA ASP A 234 4.74 -0.28 16.17
C ASP A 234 3.37 0.40 15.96
N LEU A 235 2.77 0.91 17.03
CA LEU A 235 1.45 1.56 16.97
C LEU A 235 1.44 2.81 16.08
N LYS A 236 2.60 3.45 15.91
CA LYS A 236 2.75 4.62 15.04
C LYS A 236 2.66 4.24 13.55
N GLY A 237 2.94 2.99 13.20
CA GLY A 237 2.90 2.45 11.85
C GLY A 237 4.14 2.76 11.02
N ASP A 238 5.25 3.16 11.65
CA ASP A 238 6.52 3.45 10.97
C ASP A 238 7.06 2.22 10.24
N LEU A 239 6.95 1.01 10.82
CA LEU A 239 7.32 -0.27 10.18
C LEU A 239 6.47 -0.52 8.93
N TYR A 240 5.14 -0.37 9.04
CA TYR A 240 4.24 -0.55 7.92
C TYR A 240 4.57 0.43 6.78
N VAL A 241 4.77 1.70 7.12
CA VAL A 241 5.12 2.73 6.14
C VAL A 241 6.46 2.46 5.48
N ALA A 242 7.46 1.98 6.24
CA ALA A 242 8.75 1.60 5.69
C ALA A 242 8.64 0.39 4.75
N PHE A 243 7.88 -0.63 5.14
CA PHE A 243 7.64 -1.82 4.32
C PHE A 243 6.88 -1.50 3.02
N ASP A 244 5.80 -0.72 3.10
CA ASP A 244 5.04 -0.29 1.92
C ASP A 244 5.91 0.60 1.00
N THR A 245 6.76 1.46 1.57
CA THR A 245 7.72 2.27 0.79
C THR A 245 8.73 1.40 0.05
N PHE A 246 9.22 0.33 0.68
CA PHE A 246 10.08 -0.66 0.03
C PHE A 246 9.35 -1.35 -1.14
N CYS A 247 8.13 -1.84 -0.92
CA CYS A 247 7.33 -2.51 -1.95
C CYS A 247 7.02 -1.58 -3.14
N ARG A 248 6.70 -0.30 -2.88
CA ARG A 248 6.55 0.74 -3.92
C ARG A 248 7.82 0.93 -4.74
N GLN A 249 8.98 0.92 -4.09
CA GLN A 249 10.25 1.09 -4.77
C GLN A 249 10.54 -0.11 -5.67
N LEU A 250 10.37 -1.35 -5.18
CA LEU A 250 10.52 -2.55 -6.00
C LEU A 250 9.59 -2.53 -7.22
N TRP A 251 8.33 -2.17 -7.00
CA TRP A 251 7.34 -2.03 -8.05
C TRP A 251 7.77 -1.01 -9.11
N ARG A 252 8.16 0.20 -8.67
CA ARG A 252 8.57 1.29 -9.56
C ARG A 252 9.78 0.92 -10.43
N LEU A 253 10.71 0.11 -9.91
CA LEU A 253 11.87 -0.35 -10.68
C LEU A 253 11.50 -1.28 -11.84
N ARG A 254 10.29 -1.86 -11.84
CA ARG A 254 9.86 -2.89 -12.80
C ARG A 254 8.62 -2.51 -13.62
N ALA A 255 7.70 -1.71 -13.08
CA ALA A 255 6.38 -1.42 -13.66
C ALA A 255 6.39 -0.41 -14.84
N GLY A 256 7.52 -0.22 -15.51
CA GLY A 256 7.67 0.61 -16.70
C GLY A 256 7.78 2.13 -16.43
N ASN A 257 7.83 2.91 -17.51
CA ASN A 257 8.19 4.34 -17.46
C ASN A 257 6.99 5.29 -17.27
N ASP A 258 5.74 4.82 -17.45
CA ASP A 258 4.56 5.66 -17.24
C ASP A 258 4.27 5.79 -15.75
N ARG A 259 4.72 6.88 -15.14
CA ARG A 259 4.56 7.17 -13.71
C ARG A 259 3.11 7.07 -13.23
N ILE A 260 2.12 7.51 -14.03
CA ILE A 260 0.71 7.52 -13.63
C ILE A 260 0.16 6.08 -13.61
N LYS A 261 0.43 5.31 -14.66
CA LYS A 261 -0.02 3.92 -14.75
C LYS A 261 0.69 3.04 -13.73
N ALA A 262 1.99 3.22 -13.53
CA ALA A 262 2.74 2.49 -12.51
C ALA A 262 2.21 2.80 -11.10
N TYR A 263 1.94 4.07 -10.80
CA TYR A 263 1.36 4.50 -9.53
C TYR A 263 -0.06 3.93 -9.31
N TYR A 264 -0.93 4.01 -10.31
CA TYR A 264 -2.27 3.40 -10.21
C TYR A 264 -2.18 1.88 -10.06
N SER A 265 -1.34 1.22 -10.85
CA SER A 265 -1.19 -0.24 -10.82
C SER A 265 -0.66 -0.74 -9.49
N TYR A 266 0.17 0.05 -8.80
CA TYR A 266 0.55 -0.28 -7.43
C TYR A 266 -0.63 -0.15 -6.46
N ASN A 267 -1.29 1.01 -6.43
CA ASN A 267 -2.28 1.31 -5.39
C ASN A 267 -3.62 0.61 -5.60
N GLN A 268 -4.13 0.60 -6.84
CA GLN A 268 -5.44 0.10 -7.26
C GLN A 268 -6.62 0.50 -6.34
N ALA A 269 -6.49 1.63 -5.65
CA ALA A 269 -7.45 2.16 -4.70
C ALA A 269 -7.36 3.68 -4.65
N GLY A 270 -8.45 4.33 -4.22
CA GLY A 270 -8.50 5.79 -4.03
C GLY A 270 -8.09 6.28 -2.65
N SER A 271 -7.83 5.39 -1.69
CA SER A 271 -7.45 5.73 -0.31
C SER A 271 -6.49 4.69 0.29
N PRO A 272 -5.60 5.10 1.22
CA PRO A 272 -4.74 4.15 1.91
C PRO A 272 -5.56 3.20 2.81
N ARG A 273 -5.03 2.00 3.07
CA ARG A 273 -5.64 1.04 3.99
C ARG A 273 -5.59 1.47 5.45
N THR A 274 -4.47 2.08 5.85
CA THR A 274 -4.23 2.58 7.21
C THR A 274 -3.46 3.90 7.12
N SER A 275 -2.22 3.98 7.58
CA SER A 275 -1.36 5.14 7.40
C SER A 275 -1.14 5.50 5.92
N PRO A 276 -1.13 6.81 5.56
CA PRO A 276 -0.96 7.26 4.18
C PRO A 276 0.45 7.00 3.65
N GLY A 277 1.51 7.23 4.43
CA GLY A 277 2.89 7.03 3.97
C GLY A 277 3.14 7.74 2.63
N ARG A 278 3.54 6.97 1.59
CA ARG A 278 3.71 7.46 0.22
C ARG A 278 2.48 7.30 -0.68
N PHE A 279 1.32 6.98 -0.12
CA PHE A 279 0.10 6.78 -0.89
C PHE A 279 -0.21 7.98 -1.77
N TYR A 280 -0.06 9.22 -1.29
CA TYR A 280 -0.33 10.44 -2.06
C TYR A 280 0.88 10.99 -2.85
N GLU A 281 1.93 10.21 -3.11
CA GLU A 281 3.19 10.71 -3.72
C GLU A 281 3.04 11.36 -5.10
N LEU A 282 1.93 11.13 -5.81
CA LEU A 282 1.64 11.79 -7.08
C LEU A 282 1.29 13.29 -6.89
N PHE A 283 0.75 13.64 -5.72
CA PHE A 283 0.21 14.97 -5.40
C PHE A 283 0.90 15.64 -4.20
N HIS A 284 1.74 14.89 -3.47
CA HIS A 284 2.39 15.36 -2.26
C HIS A 284 3.27 16.60 -2.52
N GLY A 285 3.04 17.67 -1.76
CA GLY A 285 3.73 18.95 -1.90
C GLY A 285 3.29 19.81 -3.11
N GLU A 286 2.40 19.32 -3.96
CA GLU A 286 2.02 20.03 -5.19
C GLU A 286 1.01 21.17 -4.95
N SER A 287 1.06 22.17 -5.83
CA SER A 287 0.06 23.25 -5.90
C SER A 287 -1.18 22.81 -6.68
N LEU A 288 -2.32 23.50 -6.51
CA LEU A 288 -3.54 23.19 -7.26
C LEU A 288 -3.33 23.16 -8.80
N PRO A 289 -2.63 24.12 -9.44
CA PRO A 289 -2.33 24.03 -10.87
C PRO A 289 -1.55 22.77 -11.26
N ASN A 290 -0.57 22.37 -10.45
CA ASN A 290 0.20 21.15 -10.71
C ASN A 290 -0.66 19.89 -10.54
N ILE A 291 -1.53 19.85 -9.53
CA ILE A 291 -2.49 18.76 -9.33
C ILE A 291 -3.43 18.67 -10.55
N GLN A 292 -3.95 19.79 -11.03
CA GLN A 292 -4.81 19.83 -12.21
C GLN A 292 -4.09 19.35 -13.48
N GLU A 293 -2.82 19.71 -13.65
CA GLU A 293 -2.00 19.22 -14.76
C GLU A 293 -1.80 17.70 -14.70
N VAL A 294 -1.53 17.16 -13.51
CA VAL A 294 -1.47 15.70 -13.31
C VAL A 294 -2.80 15.05 -13.65
N LEU A 295 -3.94 15.60 -13.21
CA LEU A 295 -5.27 15.07 -13.52
C LEU A 295 -5.62 15.15 -15.01
N ARG A 296 -5.17 16.19 -15.71
CA ARG A 296 -5.28 16.28 -17.18
C ARG A 296 -4.49 15.16 -17.86
N GLN A 297 -3.30 14.83 -17.34
CA GLN A 297 -2.51 13.70 -17.81
C GLN A 297 -3.15 12.34 -17.51
N VAL A 298 -3.91 12.22 -16.42
CA VAL A 298 -4.76 11.06 -16.12
C VAL A 298 -5.86 10.92 -17.17
N ASP A 299 -6.56 12.01 -17.48
CA ASP A 299 -7.65 12.03 -18.48
C ASP A 299 -7.16 11.69 -19.89
N ALA A 300 -5.91 11.99 -20.22
CA ALA A 300 -5.29 11.58 -21.47
C ALA A 300 -4.93 10.08 -21.55
N ARG A 301 -4.84 9.39 -20.40
CA ARG A 301 -4.39 7.98 -20.31
C ARG A 301 -5.51 6.98 -20.14
N PHE A 302 -6.63 7.41 -19.57
CA PHE A 302 -7.75 6.54 -19.22
C PHE A 302 -9.03 7.03 -19.86
N ALA A 303 -9.88 6.08 -20.25
CA ALA A 303 -11.19 6.42 -20.78
C ALA A 303 -11.99 7.20 -19.74
N HIS A 304 -12.90 8.04 -20.23
CA HIS A 304 -13.64 8.99 -19.41
C HIS A 304 -14.41 8.36 -18.23
N LEU A 305 -14.87 7.12 -18.42
CA LEU A 305 -15.65 6.35 -17.45
C LEU A 305 -14.85 5.17 -16.85
N ASP A 306 -13.53 5.17 -17.04
CA ASP A 306 -12.65 4.14 -16.51
C ASP A 306 -12.49 4.31 -14.99
N HIS A 307 -12.62 3.21 -14.25
CA HIS A 307 -12.41 3.18 -12.81
C HIS A 307 -11.04 3.75 -12.39
N ALA A 308 -10.00 3.49 -13.17
CA ALA A 308 -8.65 3.99 -12.88
C ALA A 308 -8.59 5.53 -12.85
N ARG A 309 -9.32 6.18 -13.76
CA ARG A 309 -9.48 7.63 -13.79
C ARG A 309 -10.12 8.12 -12.50
N PHE A 310 -11.27 7.54 -12.12
CA PHE A 310 -11.97 7.91 -10.89
C PHE A 310 -11.09 7.75 -9.65
N CYS A 311 -10.39 6.61 -9.50
CA CYS A 311 -9.49 6.40 -8.37
C CYS A 311 -8.43 7.49 -8.24
N LEU A 312 -7.79 7.89 -9.35
CA LEU A 312 -6.72 8.89 -9.32
C LEU A 312 -7.25 10.29 -8.99
N TRP A 313 -8.40 10.67 -9.55
CA TRP A 313 -9.08 11.91 -9.19
C TRP A 313 -9.52 11.92 -7.71
N GLN A 314 -10.13 10.84 -7.24
CA GLN A 314 -10.54 10.70 -5.84
C GLN A 314 -9.36 10.71 -4.88
N THR A 315 -8.21 10.18 -5.30
CA THR A 315 -6.96 10.25 -4.53
C THR A 315 -6.49 11.70 -4.37
N ALA A 316 -6.52 12.50 -5.43
CA ALA A 316 -6.20 13.93 -5.36
C ALA A 316 -7.16 14.69 -4.43
N ILE A 317 -8.47 14.41 -4.55
CA ILE A 317 -9.50 15.05 -3.71
C ILE A 317 -9.27 14.70 -2.24
N ARG A 318 -9.00 13.43 -1.92
CA ARG A 318 -8.72 13.00 -0.54
C ARG A 318 -7.42 13.58 0.00
N TYR A 319 -6.38 13.69 -0.82
CA TYR A 319 -5.15 14.36 -0.43
C TYR A 319 -5.43 15.82 -0.01
N LEU A 320 -6.19 16.56 -0.81
CA LEU A 320 -6.58 17.94 -0.50
C LEU A 320 -7.45 18.03 0.77
N LEU A 321 -8.41 17.11 0.94
CA LEU A 321 -9.31 17.08 2.09
C LEU A 321 -8.61 16.69 3.39
N VAL A 322 -7.91 15.56 3.40
CA VAL A 322 -7.46 14.88 4.61
C VAL A 322 -6.04 15.27 5.01
N GLU A 323 -5.13 15.38 4.05
CA GLU A 323 -3.72 15.66 4.35
C GLU A 323 -3.44 17.17 4.39
N ARG A 324 -4.12 17.97 3.56
CA ARG A 324 -3.85 19.40 3.42
C ARG A 324 -4.90 20.33 4.05
N ASN A 325 -6.07 19.81 4.40
CA ASN A 325 -7.21 20.61 4.86
C ASN A 325 -7.58 21.77 3.89
N GLN A 326 -7.36 21.58 2.59
CA GLN A 326 -7.64 22.55 1.53
C GLN A 326 -9.03 22.30 0.92
N TYR A 327 -10.08 22.52 1.72
CA TYR A 327 -11.45 22.12 1.37
C TYR A 327 -11.99 22.80 0.11
N GLN A 328 -11.63 24.07 -0.11
CA GLN A 328 -12.04 24.80 -1.31
C GLN A 328 -11.41 24.22 -2.58
N GLU A 329 -10.13 23.84 -2.54
CA GLU A 329 -9.45 23.20 -3.66
C GLU A 329 -10.03 21.81 -3.93
N ALA A 330 -10.30 21.04 -2.86
CA ALA A 330 -10.97 19.75 -2.98
C ALA A 330 -12.36 19.87 -3.63
N GLU A 331 -13.16 20.88 -3.24
CA GLU A 331 -14.45 21.15 -3.86
C GLU A 331 -14.31 21.46 -5.36
N ILE A 332 -13.34 22.30 -5.74
CA ILE A 332 -13.05 22.65 -7.15
C ILE A 332 -12.71 21.40 -7.96
N VAL A 333 -11.77 20.58 -7.48
CA VAL A 333 -11.36 19.35 -8.17
C VAL A 333 -12.52 18.37 -8.28
N CYS A 334 -13.31 18.20 -7.22
CA CYS A 334 -14.44 17.28 -7.24
C CYS A 334 -15.57 17.74 -8.17
N ARG A 335 -15.86 19.05 -8.22
CA ARG A 335 -16.81 19.61 -9.19
C ARG A 335 -16.31 19.45 -10.61
N SER A 336 -15.02 19.64 -10.87
CA SER A 336 -14.43 19.43 -12.19
C SER A 336 -14.60 17.98 -12.66
N LEU A 337 -14.33 17.00 -11.80
CA LEU A 337 -14.60 15.58 -12.09
C LEU A 337 -16.06 15.34 -12.45
N LEU A 338 -16.99 15.78 -11.60
CA LEU A 338 -18.42 15.52 -11.78
C LEU A 338 -18.97 16.24 -13.02
N SER A 339 -18.57 17.49 -13.27
CA SER A 339 -18.93 18.24 -14.47
C SER A 339 -18.40 17.59 -15.74
N SER A 340 -17.22 16.96 -15.68
CA SER A 340 -16.66 16.26 -16.84
C SER A 340 -17.55 15.11 -17.32
N LEU A 341 -18.35 14.52 -16.43
CA LEU A 341 -19.28 13.42 -16.76
C LEU A 341 -20.48 13.84 -17.62
N GLY A 342 -20.73 15.14 -17.76
CA GLY A 342 -21.80 15.69 -18.59
C GLY A 342 -23.17 15.08 -18.31
N THR A 343 -23.91 14.73 -19.37
CA THR A 343 -25.26 14.14 -19.28
C THR A 343 -25.27 12.66 -18.89
N VAL A 344 -24.12 11.97 -18.94
CA VAL A 344 -24.01 10.55 -18.51
C VAL A 344 -24.41 10.41 -17.04
N TYR A 345 -24.15 11.44 -16.25
CA TYR A 345 -24.54 11.54 -14.84
C TYR A 345 -26.06 11.45 -14.60
N HIS A 346 -26.89 11.67 -15.64
CA HIS A 346 -28.34 11.73 -15.53
C HIS A 346 -29.09 10.55 -16.18
N SER A 347 -28.39 9.59 -16.79
CA SER A 347 -29.03 8.46 -17.49
C SER A 347 -29.23 7.25 -16.58
N VAL A 348 -30.48 7.01 -16.15
CA VAL A 348 -30.86 5.90 -15.26
C VAL A 348 -30.59 4.53 -15.89
N GLU A 349 -30.84 4.37 -17.20
CA GLU A 349 -30.60 3.12 -17.94
C GLU A 349 -29.10 2.75 -17.95
N TYR A 350 -28.23 3.76 -18.04
CA TYR A 350 -26.79 3.57 -18.07
C TYR A 350 -26.22 3.04 -16.73
N PHE A 351 -26.86 3.40 -15.62
CA PHE A 351 -26.44 3.01 -14.28
C PHE A 351 -26.87 1.61 -13.86
N GLN A 352 -27.95 1.07 -14.42
CA GLN A 352 -28.43 -0.26 -14.05
C GLN A 352 -27.46 -1.39 -14.47
N GLN A 353 -26.63 -1.15 -15.49
CA GLN A 353 -25.69 -2.15 -16.03
C GLN A 353 -24.24 -1.97 -15.57
N ARG A 354 -23.87 -0.84 -14.93
CA ARG A 354 -22.47 -0.50 -14.62
C ARG A 354 -22.24 -0.23 -13.13
N ARG A 355 -22.29 -1.30 -12.32
CA ARG A 355 -22.12 -1.26 -10.85
C ARG A 355 -20.89 -0.46 -10.39
N GLN A 356 -19.71 -0.70 -10.97
CA GLN A 356 -18.47 -0.02 -10.55
C GLN A 356 -18.56 1.49 -10.77
N LEU A 357 -19.10 1.92 -11.90
CA LEU A 357 -19.27 3.34 -12.21
C LEU A 357 -20.19 4.03 -11.20
N ASN A 358 -21.27 3.36 -10.77
CA ASN A 358 -22.17 3.92 -9.75
C ASN A 358 -21.43 4.11 -8.42
N VAL A 359 -20.59 3.15 -8.03
CA VAL A 359 -19.76 3.24 -6.81
C VAL A 359 -18.79 4.41 -6.92
N ASP A 360 -18.13 4.56 -8.07
CA ASP A 360 -17.17 5.63 -8.31
C ASP A 360 -17.83 7.01 -8.25
N ILE A 361 -18.98 7.19 -8.88
CA ILE A 361 -19.73 8.45 -8.85
C ILE A 361 -20.28 8.72 -7.44
N CYS A 362 -20.83 7.71 -6.78
CA CYS A 362 -21.33 7.81 -5.41
C CYS A 362 -20.21 8.29 -4.46
N LEU A 363 -19.01 7.71 -4.59
CA LEU A 363 -17.86 8.14 -3.81
C LEU A 363 -17.45 9.58 -4.12
N SER A 364 -17.43 9.98 -5.39
CA SER A 364 -17.13 11.38 -5.76
C SER A 364 -18.16 12.36 -5.20
N LEU A 365 -19.45 12.01 -5.21
CA LEU A 365 -20.49 12.83 -4.56
C LEU A 365 -20.29 12.92 -3.05
N TYR A 366 -19.98 11.81 -2.38
CA TYR A 366 -19.67 11.81 -0.96
C TYR A 366 -18.51 12.76 -0.63
N LEU A 367 -17.42 12.70 -1.40
CA LEU A 367 -16.26 13.59 -1.21
C LEU A 367 -16.61 15.07 -1.44
N LEU A 368 -17.45 15.38 -2.44
CA LEU A 368 -17.95 16.74 -2.66
C LEU A 368 -18.79 17.22 -1.47
N GLY A 369 -19.68 16.36 -0.95
CA GLY A 369 -20.50 16.67 0.22
C GLY A 369 -19.65 16.98 1.45
N CYS A 370 -18.63 16.16 1.72
CA CYS A 370 -17.66 16.42 2.80
C CYS A 370 -16.93 17.76 2.63
N ALA A 371 -16.48 18.08 1.41
CA ALA A 371 -15.83 19.37 1.13
C ALA A 371 -16.76 20.55 1.42
N GLN A 372 -18.01 20.46 0.98
CA GLN A 372 -19.02 21.49 1.17
C GLN A 372 -19.40 21.68 2.65
N GLU A 373 -19.56 20.56 3.37
CA GLU A 373 -19.84 20.57 4.81
C GLU A 373 -18.72 21.26 5.59
N LEU A 374 -17.46 20.91 5.32
CA LEU A 374 -16.29 21.51 5.95
C LEU A 374 -16.11 23.01 5.61
N LEU A 375 -16.70 23.46 4.50
CA LEU A 375 -16.78 24.87 4.11
C LEU A 375 -18.00 25.61 4.69
N GLY A 376 -18.86 24.93 5.45
CA GLY A 376 -20.11 25.49 6.00
C GLY A 376 -21.24 25.65 4.97
N LYS A 377 -21.10 25.08 3.76
CA LYS A 377 -22.11 25.11 2.69
C LYS A 377 -23.15 24.01 2.90
N LEU A 378 -23.89 24.10 4.02
CA LEU A 378 -24.71 22.99 4.52
C LEU A 378 -25.83 22.59 3.55
N ILE A 379 -26.47 23.54 2.88
CA ILE A 379 -27.56 23.26 1.94
C ILE A 379 -27.05 22.51 0.70
N GLU A 380 -25.90 22.92 0.17
CA GLU A 380 -25.22 22.23 -0.93
C GLU A 380 -24.76 20.84 -0.52
N ALA A 381 -24.15 20.71 0.67
CA ALA A 381 -23.71 19.43 1.21
C ALA A 381 -24.87 18.46 1.34
N MET A 382 -26.00 18.89 1.93
CA MET A 382 -27.23 18.08 2.04
C MET A 382 -27.72 17.58 0.69
N ARG A 383 -27.80 18.47 -0.32
CA ARG A 383 -28.22 18.09 -1.68
C ARG A 383 -27.27 17.08 -2.32
N THR A 384 -25.97 17.25 -2.11
CA THR A 384 -24.95 16.34 -2.64
C THR A 384 -25.01 14.97 -1.95
N PHE A 385 -25.16 14.94 -0.63
CA PHE A 385 -25.32 13.69 0.13
C PHE A 385 -26.62 12.97 -0.24
N GLN A 386 -27.73 13.68 -0.44
CA GLN A 386 -28.97 13.07 -0.91
C GLN A 386 -28.77 12.36 -2.26
N ARG A 387 -28.12 13.02 -3.23
CA ARG A 387 -27.80 12.39 -4.52
C ARG A 387 -26.90 11.16 -4.38
N CYS A 388 -25.95 11.20 -3.46
CA CYS A 388 -25.10 10.06 -3.13
C CYS A 388 -25.94 8.87 -2.60
N VAL A 389 -26.89 9.13 -1.70
CA VAL A 389 -27.80 8.11 -1.15
C VAL A 389 -28.74 7.57 -2.22
N ASP A 390 -29.32 8.44 -3.05
CA ASP A 390 -30.21 8.04 -4.15
C ASP A 390 -29.50 7.08 -5.11
N LEU A 391 -28.27 7.42 -5.51
CA LEU A 391 -27.46 6.57 -6.39
C LEU A 391 -27.10 5.25 -5.70
N ARG A 392 -26.70 5.27 -4.43
CA ARG A 392 -26.38 4.06 -3.67
C ARG A 392 -27.58 3.12 -3.53
N THR A 393 -28.78 3.69 -3.38
CA THR A 393 -30.03 2.94 -3.27
C THR A 393 -30.34 2.17 -4.56
N LEU A 394 -29.99 2.72 -5.72
CA LEU A 394 -30.09 2.00 -7.00
C LEU A 394 -29.14 0.80 -7.08
N ILE A 395 -27.92 0.93 -6.54
CA ILE A 395 -26.92 -0.15 -6.51
C ILE A 395 -27.38 -1.32 -5.63
N ALA A 396 -27.89 -1.00 -4.44
CA ALA A 396 -28.11 -1.97 -3.38
C ALA A 396 -29.43 -2.74 -3.49
N ARG A 397 -30.29 -2.46 -4.48
CA ARG A 397 -31.46 -3.32 -4.77
C ARG A 397 -31.07 -4.74 -5.21
N ASN A 398 -29.80 -4.96 -5.56
CA ASN A 398 -29.34 -6.21 -6.17
C ASN A 398 -28.32 -7.02 -5.35
N ILE A 399 -27.89 -6.65 -4.12
CA ILE A 399 -27.09 -7.47 -3.15
C ILE A 399 -26.88 -6.69 -1.83
N TRP A 400 -26.55 -7.42 -0.73
CA TRP A 400 -26.14 -6.93 0.60
C TRP A 400 -25.04 -5.85 0.58
N ASP A 401 -25.31 -4.71 1.22
CA ASP A 401 -24.43 -3.54 1.34
C ASP A 401 -24.35 -3.12 2.83
N PRO A 402 -23.28 -3.46 3.58
CA PRO A 402 -23.23 -3.27 5.03
C PRO A 402 -23.33 -1.81 5.48
N PRO A 403 -22.64 -0.83 4.83
CA PRO A 403 -22.86 0.58 5.12
C PRO A 403 -24.29 1.08 4.88
N ARG A 404 -25.08 0.44 4.00
CA ARG A 404 -26.49 0.80 3.78
C ARG A 404 -27.36 0.33 4.95
N TRP A 405 -27.15 -0.88 5.47
CA TRP A 405 -27.87 -1.34 6.66
C TRP A 405 -27.60 -0.43 7.87
N ASP A 406 -26.33 -0.10 8.12
CA ASP A 406 -25.94 0.84 9.20
C ASP A 406 -26.51 2.26 9.02
N ALA A 407 -26.72 2.72 7.78
CA ALA A 407 -27.26 4.06 7.47
C ALA A 407 -28.80 4.11 7.46
N LEU A 408 -29.47 2.96 7.37
CA LEU A 408 -30.93 2.84 7.40
C LEU A 408 -31.47 2.44 8.79
N GLU A 409 -30.61 1.95 9.69
CA GLU A 409 -30.94 1.64 11.09
C GLU A 409 -30.76 2.82 12.06
N LYS A 410 -30.33 3.98 11.56
CA LYS A 410 -30.36 5.27 12.27
C LYS A 410 -31.46 6.14 11.69
#